data_AF-A0A2V7LGG8-F1
#
_entry.id   AF-A0A2V7LGG8-F1
#
_cell.length_a   1.000
_cell.length_b   1.000
_cell.length_c   1.000
_cell.angle_alpha   90.00
_cell.angle_beta   90.00
_cell.angle_gamma   90.00
#
_symmetry.space_group_name_H-M   'P 1'
#
loop_
_entity.id
_entity.type
_entity.pdbx_description
1 polymer ?
#
loop_
_entity_poly.entity_id
_entity_poly.type
_entity_poly.pdbx_seq_one_letter_code
_entity_poly.pdbx_strand_id
1 'polypeptide(L)'
;MDALDDLARFAHVDPTQTDAKTIHEGVDMVERKLWKALDALGVTRIDQVGAPFDPNLHEAVTTQPADHPAKDHTVGAVLQPGYQMGGALIRPARVVVLTWPGEAS
;
A
#
# COMPACT_ATOMS: atom_id res chain seq x y z
N MET A 1 -7.61 8.38 -20.23
CA MET A 1 -7.04 7.29 -21.04
C MET A 1 -5.52 7.39 -21.13
N ASP A 2 -4.96 8.59 -20.98
CA ASP A 2 -3.53 8.90 -21.08
C ASP A 2 -2.58 7.98 -20.28
N ALA A 3 -2.97 7.54 -19.08
CA ALA A 3 -2.15 6.61 -18.28
C ALA A 3 -2.01 5.23 -18.94
N LEU A 4 -3.08 4.74 -19.59
CA LEU A 4 -3.09 3.48 -20.32
C LEU A 4 -2.27 3.61 -21.61
N ASP A 5 -2.36 4.76 -22.29
CA ASP A 5 -1.58 5.02 -23.50
C ASP A 5 -0.07 5.08 -23.19
N ASP A 6 0.32 5.74 -22.10
CA ASP A 6 1.71 5.74 -21.63
C ASP A 6 2.19 4.36 -21.20
N LEU A 7 1.35 3.59 -20.49
CA LEU A 7 1.68 2.22 -20.13
C LEU A 7 1.93 1.36 -21.37
N ALA A 8 1.04 1.45 -22.36
CA ALA A 8 1.20 0.75 -23.62
C ALA A 8 2.49 1.16 -24.34
N ARG A 9 2.83 2.45 -24.34
CA ARG A 9 4.09 2.92 -24.93
C ARG A 9 5.31 2.31 -24.25
N PHE A 10 5.36 2.30 -22.92
CA PHE A 10 6.49 1.74 -22.17
C PHE A 10 6.53 0.21 -22.16
N ALA A 11 5.39 -0.48 -22.29
CA ALA A 11 5.35 -1.93 -22.35
C ALA A 11 6.02 -2.51 -23.61
N HIS A 12 6.18 -1.70 -24.66
CA HIS A 12 6.75 -2.12 -25.96
C HIS A 12 8.16 -1.54 -26.21
N VAL A 13 8.78 -0.89 -25.23
CA VAL A 13 10.18 -0.47 -25.38
C VAL A 13 11.09 -1.70 -25.41
N ASP A 14 12.14 -1.67 -26.23
CA ASP A 14 13.16 -2.71 -26.21
C ASP A 14 14.06 -2.49 -24.98
N PRO A 15 14.03 -3.39 -23.98
CA PRO A 15 14.84 -3.23 -22.77
C PRO A 15 16.35 -3.40 -23.03
N THR A 16 16.74 -3.97 -24.18
CA THR A 16 18.15 -4.08 -24.57
C THR A 16 18.69 -2.79 -25.17
N GLN A 17 17.79 -1.91 -25.62
CA GLN A 17 18.13 -0.62 -26.23
C GLN A 17 17.72 0.59 -25.36
N THR A 18 17.03 0.33 -24.24
CA THR A 18 16.55 1.37 -23.31
C THR A 18 17.24 1.19 -21.98
N ASP A 19 17.85 2.24 -21.45
CA ASP A 19 18.50 2.17 -20.15
C ASP A 19 17.47 2.05 -19.01
N ALA A 20 17.92 1.46 -17.90
CA ALA A 20 17.06 1.17 -16.75
C ALA A 20 16.45 2.43 -16.12
N LYS A 21 17.13 3.59 -16.19
CA LYS A 21 16.63 4.85 -15.64
C LYS A 21 15.44 5.36 -16.45
N THR A 22 15.54 5.33 -17.78
CA THR A 22 14.43 5.69 -18.67
C THR A 22 13.20 4.81 -18.44
N ILE A 23 13.39 3.50 -18.23
CA ILE A 23 12.29 2.59 -17.90
C ILE A 23 11.64 2.96 -16.56
N HIS A 24 12.45 3.20 -15.52
CA HIS A 24 11.97 3.57 -14.19
C HIS A 24 11.16 4.88 -14.23
N GLU A 25 11.68 5.94 -14.86
CA GLU A 25 11.00 7.22 -14.98
C GLU A 25 9.67 7.10 -15.72
N GLY A 26 9.61 6.20 -16.71
CA GLY A 26 8.40 5.87 -17.44
C GLY A 26 7.32 5.21 -16.58
N VAL A 27 7.71 4.19 -15.81
CA VAL A 27 6.82 3.50 -14.87
C VAL A 27 6.31 4.48 -13.81
N ASP A 28 7.19 5.29 -13.23
CA ASP A 28 6.82 6.30 -12.23
C ASP A 28 5.78 7.30 -12.79
N MET A 29 5.93 7.71 -14.05
CA MET A 29 4.97 8.61 -14.69
C MET A 29 3.59 7.96 -14.82
N VAL A 30 3.55 6.70 -15.27
CA VAL A 30 2.30 5.94 -15.41
C VAL A 30 1.65 5.77 -14.04
N GLU A 31 2.41 5.38 -13.02
CA GLU A 31 1.91 5.23 -11.65
C GLU A 31 1.29 6.53 -11.13
N ARG A 32 1.97 7.68 -11.26
CA ARG A 32 1.42 8.97 -10.84
C ARG A 32 0.10 9.31 -11.55
N LYS A 33 0.02 9.07 -12.86
CA LYS A 33 -1.20 9.34 -13.63
C LYS A 33 -2.34 8.42 -13.21
N LEU A 34 -2.05 7.16 -12.96
CA LEU A 34 -3.03 6.19 -12.47
C LEU A 34 -3.56 6.58 -11.09
N TRP A 35 -2.67 6.92 -10.15
CA TRP A 35 -3.07 7.38 -8.82
C TRP A 35 -3.92 8.63 -8.87
N LYS A 36 -3.58 9.61 -9.71
CA LYS A 36 -4.40 10.80 -9.90
C LYS A 36 -5.81 10.47 -10.39
N ALA A 37 -5.96 9.49 -11.28
CA ALA A 37 -7.27 9.05 -11.77
C ALA A 37 -8.05 8.31 -10.67
N LEU A 38 -7.40 7.45 -9.90
CA LEU A 38 -8.00 6.71 -8.77
C LEU A 38 -8.46 7.67 -7.66
N ASP A 39 -7.63 8.65 -7.30
CA ASP A 39 -7.96 9.67 -6.31
C ASP A 39 -9.17 10.53 -6.74
N ALA A 40 -9.25 10.89 -8.03
CA ALA A 40 -10.41 11.58 -8.58
C ALA A 40 -11.71 10.74 -8.52
N LEU A 41 -11.60 9.41 -8.45
CA LEU A 41 -12.72 8.49 -8.21
C LEU A 41 -12.97 8.22 -6.72
N GLY A 42 -12.22 8.87 -5.82
CA GLY A 42 -12.34 8.73 -4.38
C GLY A 42 -11.69 7.48 -3.82
N VAL A 43 -10.79 6.83 -4.55
CA VAL A 43 -10.03 5.66 -4.07
C VAL A 43 -8.87 6.15 -3.20
N THR A 44 -8.78 5.61 -1.98
CA THR A 44 -7.65 5.87 -1.08
C THR A 44 -6.97 4.57 -0.66
N ARG A 45 -5.67 4.69 -0.38
CA ARG A 45 -4.80 3.59 0.03
C ARG A 45 -4.72 3.49 1.55
N ILE A 46 -4.73 2.27 2.06
CA ILE A 46 -4.59 1.96 3.49
C ILE A 46 -3.25 1.23 3.67
N ASP A 47 -2.24 1.95 4.13
CA ASP A 47 -0.87 1.41 4.27
C ASP A 47 -0.03 2.06 5.38
N GLN A 48 -0.69 2.65 6.37
CA GLN A 48 -0.01 3.35 7.46
C GLN A 48 0.54 2.38 8.51
N VAL A 49 1.86 2.31 8.63
CA VAL A 49 2.56 1.66 9.75
C VAL A 49 2.47 2.56 10.99
N GLY A 50 2.28 1.96 12.16
CA GLY A 50 2.11 2.62 13.45
C GLY A 50 0.69 3.09 13.76
N ALA A 51 -0.24 3.01 12.80
CA ALA A 51 -1.65 3.28 13.05
C ALA A 51 -2.27 2.20 13.96
N PRO A 52 -3.30 2.53 14.76
CA PRO A 52 -4.06 1.53 15.50
C PRO A 52 -4.63 0.45 14.56
N PHE A 53 -4.59 -0.81 14.99
CA PHE A 53 -5.21 -1.88 14.24
C PHE A 53 -6.75 -1.74 14.29
N ASP A 54 -7.36 -1.45 13.15
CA ASP A 54 -8.82 -1.49 12.95
C ASP A 54 -9.23 -2.72 12.11
N PRO A 55 -9.99 -3.71 12.66
CA PRO A 55 -10.50 -4.86 11.92
C PRO A 55 -11.40 -4.52 10.72
N ASN A 56 -11.98 -3.31 10.66
CA ASN A 56 -12.78 -2.87 9.51
C ASN A 56 -11.91 -2.44 8.33
N LEU A 57 -10.64 -2.12 8.57
CA LEU A 57 -9.70 -1.63 7.55
C LEU A 57 -8.54 -2.60 7.32
N HIS A 58 -8.28 -3.48 8.28
CA HIS A 58 -7.10 -4.34 8.31
C HIS A 58 -7.46 -5.81 8.53
N GLU A 59 -6.67 -6.67 7.90
CA GLU A 59 -6.65 -8.11 8.11
C GLU A 59 -5.31 -8.49 8.75
N ALA A 60 -5.33 -8.92 10.01
CA ALA A 60 -4.13 -9.35 10.72
C ALA A 60 -3.66 -10.71 10.20
N VAL A 61 -2.50 -10.75 9.54
CA VAL A 61 -1.90 -12.00 9.02
C VAL A 61 -1.12 -12.72 10.11
N THR A 62 -0.43 -11.96 10.95
CA THR A 62 0.34 -12.47 12.09
C THR A 62 0.58 -11.36 13.10
N THR A 63 1.11 -11.71 14.27
CA THR A 63 1.53 -10.77 15.30
C THR A 63 3.04 -10.79 15.50
N GLN A 64 3.59 -9.69 16.00
CA GLN A 64 4.98 -9.60 16.44
C GLN A 64 5.09 -8.88 17.79
N PRO A 65 6.09 -9.19 18.63
CA PRO A 65 6.30 -8.48 19.88
C PRO A 65 6.52 -6.98 19.65
N ALA A 66 5.79 -6.14 20.38
CA ALA A 66 6.09 -4.71 20.46
C ALA A 66 7.37 -4.48 21.29
N ASP A 67 8.17 -3.48 20.90
CA ASP A 67 9.38 -3.06 21.63
C ASP A 67 9.07 -2.05 22.77
N HIS A 68 7.86 -1.49 22.78
CA HIS A 68 7.39 -0.53 23.76
C HIS A 68 5.88 -0.70 23.99
N PRO A 69 5.36 -0.58 25.24
CA PRO A 69 3.94 -0.73 25.52
C PRO A 69 3.03 0.18 24.67
N ALA A 70 3.49 1.39 24.37
CA ALA A 70 2.74 2.37 23.56
C ALA A 70 2.48 1.94 22.10
N LYS A 71 3.15 0.89 21.60
CA LYS A 71 2.93 0.34 20.24
C LYS A 71 2.01 -0.88 20.25
N ASP A 72 1.51 -1.29 21.40
CA ASP A 72 0.57 -2.40 21.49
C ASP A 72 -0.68 -2.16 20.64
N HIS A 73 -1.19 -3.21 19.99
CA HIS A 73 -2.35 -3.19 19.09
C HIS A 73 -2.23 -2.18 17.93
N THR A 74 -1.01 -1.92 17.42
CA THR A 74 -0.77 -1.09 16.23
C THR A 74 -0.27 -1.91 15.04
N VAL A 75 -0.36 -1.34 13.83
CA VAL A 75 0.18 -1.92 12.61
C VAL A 75 1.71 -1.85 12.66
N GLY A 76 2.38 -3.00 12.80
CA GLY A 76 3.85 -3.09 12.78
C GLY A 76 4.43 -3.11 11.37
N ALA A 77 3.71 -3.73 10.43
CA ALA A 77 4.08 -3.74 9.02
C ALA A 77 2.84 -3.93 8.14
N VAL A 78 2.87 -3.36 6.94
CA VAL A 78 1.87 -3.58 5.90
C VAL A 78 2.46 -4.53 4.86
N LEU A 79 1.95 -5.76 4.83
CA LEU A 79 2.38 -6.79 3.88
C LEU A 79 1.73 -6.57 2.51
N GLN A 80 0.50 -6.06 2.52
CA GLN A 80 -0.25 -5.71 1.32
C GLN A 80 -1.16 -4.50 1.62
N PRO A 81 -1.07 -3.40 0.86
CA PRO A 81 -1.94 -2.25 1.05
C PRO A 81 -3.42 -2.61 0.88
N GLY A 82 -4.27 -2.01 1.70
CA GLY A 82 -5.72 -2.01 1.53
C GLY A 82 -6.16 -0.84 0.66
N TYR A 83 -7.42 -0.88 0.22
CA TYR A 83 -8.04 0.20 -0.55
C TYR A 83 -9.49 0.39 -0.14
N GLN A 84 -9.93 1.64 -0.18
CA GLN A 84 -11.33 2.03 -0.01
C GLN A 84 -11.72 3.03 -1.09
N MET A 85 -13.01 3.13 -1.41
CA MET A 85 -13.53 4.09 -2.37
C MET A 85 -14.81 4.72 -1.83
N GLY A 86 -14.82 6.04 -1.68
CA GLY A 86 -15.98 6.74 -1.10
C GLY A 86 -16.39 6.23 0.29
N GLY A 87 -15.42 5.76 1.08
CA GLY A 87 -15.64 5.16 2.41
C GLY A 87 -16.05 3.69 2.41
N ALA A 88 -16.32 3.08 1.26
CA ALA A 88 -16.54 1.64 1.15
C ALA A 88 -15.22 0.90 1.02
N LEU A 89 -14.98 -0.09 1.87
CA LEU A 89 -13.79 -0.94 1.80
C LEU A 89 -13.82 -1.78 0.52
N ILE A 90 -12.80 -1.66 -0.32
CA ILE A 90 -12.59 -2.52 -1.49
C ILE A 90 -11.84 -3.78 -1.07
N ARG A 91 -10.78 -3.61 -0.28
CA ARG A 91 -9.97 -4.69 0.26
C ARG A 91 -9.27 -4.21 1.54
N PRO A 92 -9.26 -5.01 2.62
CA PRO A 92 -8.48 -4.67 3.81
C PRO A 92 -6.98 -4.65 3.52
N ALA A 93 -6.22 -3.88 4.29
CA ALA A 93 -4.77 -4.00 4.30
C ALA A 93 -4.36 -5.26 5.07
N ARG A 94 -3.49 -6.08 4.50
CA ARG A 94 -2.94 -7.23 5.22
C ARG A 94 -1.73 -6.79 6.02
N VAL A 95 -1.80 -6.94 7.33
CA VAL A 95 -0.85 -6.34 8.25
C VAL A 95 -0.29 -7.33 9.25
N VAL A 96 0.89 -6.99 9.78
CA VAL A 96 1.41 -7.54 11.03
C VAL A 96 0.97 -6.62 12.15
N VAL A 97 0.38 -7.16 13.21
CA VAL A 97 -0.02 -6.39 14.39
C VAL A 97 1.04 -6.52 15.49
N LEU A 98 1.45 -5.41 16.07
CA LEU A 98 2.33 -5.42 17.23
C LEU A 98 1.53 -5.74 18.49
N THR A 99 2.01 -6.71 19.25
CA THR A 99 1.44 -7.12 20.54
C THR A 99 2.49 -6.96 21.62
N TRP A 100 2.22 -6.18 22.65
CA TRP A 100 3.10 -6.04 23.80
C TRP A 100 2.89 -7.21 24.76
N PRO A 101 3.91 -8.03 25.04
CA PRO A 101 3.76 -9.21 25.88
C PRO A 101 3.72 -8.92 27.40
N GLY A 102 3.73 -7.65 27.85
CA GLY A 102 4.04 -7.30 29.24
C GLY A 102 3.01 -7.72 30.29
N GLU A 103 3.51 -8.49 31.26
CA GLU A 103 2.88 -9.10 32.44
C GLU A 103 1.46 -9.65 32.23
N ALA A 104 1.41 -10.91 31.78
CA ALA A 104 0.31 -11.81 32.14
C ALA A 104 0.08 -11.70 33.65
N SER A 105 -1.02 -11.04 34.04
CA SER A 105 -1.57 -11.09 35.39
C SER A 105 -2.31 -12.39 35.61
#